data_AF-A0A7R8W173-F1
#
_entry.id   AF-A0A7R8W173-F1
#
_cell.length_a   1.000
_cell.length_b   1.000
_cell.length_c   1.000
_cell.angle_alpha   90.00
_cell.angle_beta   90.00
_cell.angle_gamma   90.00
#
_symmetry.space_group_name_H-M   'P 1'
#
loop_
_entity.id
_entity.type
_entity.pdbx_description
1 polymer ?
#
loop_
_entity_poly.entity_id
_entity_poly.type
_entity_poly.pdbx_seq_one_letter_code
_entity_poly.pdbx_strand_id
1 'polypeptide(L)'
;KIKDQNEEMIKEYGFCTFDGHKERIGNFKIEPPGLFRGRGEHPKMGMLKKRVVPEDIIINCSKDSKVPKAPEGRRWREVRHDQNVTWLASWTENVQGQVKYIMLNPSSKLKGEKDWQKYEIARKLAKSINKIRQEYREDWKSKEMRIRQRAVALYFIDKLALRAGNEKDEDQADTVGCCSLRVEHISLLEHKDGEYTRLCLHDHTILK
;
A
#
# COMPACT_ATOMS: atom_id res chain seq x y z
N LYS A 1 -36.22 -7.51 0.46
CA LYS A 1 -36.15 -6.24 1.22
C LYS A 1 -34.70 -5.78 1.44
N ILE A 2 -33.89 -6.38 2.33
CA ILE A 2 -32.50 -5.92 2.59
C ILE A 2 -31.60 -6.04 1.34
N LYS A 3 -31.78 -7.10 0.55
CA LYS A 3 -31.05 -7.29 -0.71
C LYS A 3 -31.37 -6.17 -1.71
N ASP A 4 -32.65 -5.89 -1.93
CA ASP A 4 -33.13 -4.89 -2.90
C ASP A 4 -32.64 -3.48 -2.54
N GLN A 5 -32.70 -3.10 -1.26
CA GLN A 5 -32.16 -1.82 -0.76
C GLN A 5 -30.63 -1.70 -1.00
N ASN A 6 -29.89 -2.80 -0.82
CA ASN A 6 -28.46 -2.80 -1.12
C ASN A 6 -28.19 -2.64 -2.62
N GLU A 7 -29.01 -3.24 -3.48
CA GLU A 7 -28.89 -3.13 -4.93
C GLU A 7 -29.21 -1.72 -5.42
N GLU A 8 -30.24 -1.07 -4.88
CA GLU A 8 -30.57 0.33 -5.16
C GLU A 8 -29.43 1.27 -4.78
N MET A 9 -28.88 1.11 -3.57
CA MET A 9 -27.73 1.88 -3.11
C MET A 9 -26.49 1.69 -4.01
N ILE A 10 -26.25 0.47 -4.52
CA ILE A 10 -25.16 0.20 -5.48
C ILE A 10 -25.45 0.87 -6.82
N LYS A 11 -26.70 0.87 -7.30
CA LYS A 11 -27.07 1.53 -8.56
C LYS A 11 -26.86 3.05 -8.48
N GLU A 12 -27.16 3.66 -7.34
CA GLU A 12 -27.06 5.10 -7.12
C GLU A 12 -25.62 5.56 -6.83
N TYR A 13 -24.92 4.89 -5.90
CA TYR A 13 -23.61 5.33 -5.38
C TYR A 13 -22.43 4.44 -5.79
N GLY A 14 -22.67 3.28 -6.39
CA GLY A 14 -21.65 2.30 -6.73
C GLY A 14 -20.93 2.56 -8.05
N PHE A 15 -21.26 3.65 -8.75
CA PHE A 15 -20.71 3.98 -10.06
C PHE A 15 -20.40 5.48 -10.17
N CYS A 16 -19.39 5.81 -10.97
CA CYS A 16 -19.11 7.17 -11.40
C CYS A 16 -18.95 7.22 -12.92
N THR A 17 -18.91 8.42 -13.48
CA THR A 17 -18.47 8.63 -14.87
C THR A 17 -17.01 9.06 -14.85
N PHE A 18 -16.15 8.33 -15.55
CA PHE A 18 -14.73 8.62 -15.68
C PHE A 18 -14.40 8.62 -17.18
N ASP A 19 -13.94 9.75 -17.70
CA ASP A 19 -13.66 9.98 -19.13
C ASP A 19 -14.79 9.52 -20.06
N GLY A 20 -16.04 9.82 -19.69
CA GLY A 20 -17.24 9.45 -20.46
C GLY A 20 -17.72 8.00 -20.28
N HIS A 21 -16.98 7.16 -19.55
CA HIS A 21 -17.36 5.78 -19.28
C HIS A 21 -17.95 5.62 -17.88
N LYS A 22 -18.99 4.79 -17.76
CA LYS A 22 -19.55 4.40 -16.47
C LYS A 22 -18.64 3.36 -15.81
N GLU A 23 -17.99 3.73 -14.73
CA GLU A 23 -17.03 2.92 -14.00
C GLU A 23 -17.53 2.56 -12.61
N ARG A 24 -17.24 1.35 -12.15
CA ARG A 24 -17.65 0.89 -10.81
C ARG A 24 -16.71 1.47 -9.75
N ILE A 25 -17.27 1.91 -8.63
CA ILE A 25 -16.51 2.37 -7.46
C ILE A 25 -16.22 1.16 -6.56
N GLY A 26 -14.99 1.05 -6.06
CA GLY A 26 -14.55 -0.07 -5.23
C GLY A 26 -15.16 -0.03 -3.83
N ASN A 27 -15.04 1.10 -3.15
CA ASN A 27 -15.37 1.27 -1.73
C ASN A 27 -16.18 2.54 -1.47
N PHE A 28 -17.37 2.66 -2.06
CA PHE A 28 -18.24 3.83 -1.91
C PHE A 28 -18.84 3.98 -0.50
N LYS A 29 -18.88 2.90 0.30
CA LYS A 29 -19.32 2.94 1.70
C LYS A 29 -18.15 3.36 2.59
N ILE A 30 -18.35 4.44 3.33
CA ILE A 30 -17.39 4.89 4.35
C ILE A 30 -17.37 3.88 5.49
N GLU A 31 -16.18 3.62 6.02
CA GLU A 31 -16.00 2.68 7.12
C GLU A 31 -16.77 3.15 8.36
N PRO A 32 -17.56 2.27 9.01
CA PRO A 32 -18.27 2.62 10.23
C PRO A 32 -17.29 2.89 11.39
N PRO A 33 -17.72 3.66 12.41
CA PRO A 33 -16.95 3.77 13.66
C PRO A 33 -16.80 2.40 14.32
N GLY A 34 -15.74 2.21 15.09
CA GLY A 34 -15.45 0.95 15.75
C GLY A 34 -14.11 0.97 16.48
N LEU A 35 -13.66 -0.19 16.96
CA LEU A 35 -12.34 -0.31 17.57
C LEU A 35 -11.29 -0.61 16.50
N PHE A 36 -10.13 0.04 16.58
CA PHE A 36 -9.02 -0.19 15.67
C PHE A 36 -8.41 -1.56 15.91
N ARG A 37 -8.48 -2.43 14.90
CA ARG A 37 -7.93 -3.79 14.93
C ARG A 37 -6.60 -3.80 14.19
N GLY A 38 -5.55 -3.27 14.84
CA GLY A 38 -4.18 -3.35 14.36
C GLY A 38 -3.73 -4.82 14.22
N ARG A 39 -2.77 -5.09 13.32
CA ARG A 39 -2.20 -6.44 13.14
C ARG A 39 -0.95 -6.60 13.99
N GLY A 40 -0.68 -7.82 14.46
CA GLY A 40 0.44 -8.09 15.36
C GLY A 40 0.31 -7.32 16.67
N GLU A 41 1.44 -6.98 17.27
CA GLU A 41 1.52 -6.18 18.52
C GLU A 41 1.42 -4.68 18.23
N HIS A 42 0.34 -4.26 17.58
CA HIS A 42 0.16 -2.86 17.21
C HIS A 42 -0.17 -2.00 18.46
N PRO A 43 0.59 -0.94 18.77
CA PRO A 43 0.44 -0.18 20.03
C PRO A 43 -0.92 0.52 20.14
N LYS A 44 -1.49 0.94 19.00
CA LYS A 44 -2.82 1.59 18.90
C LYS A 44 -4.02 0.64 18.84
N MET A 45 -3.82 -0.68 18.97
CA MET A 45 -4.94 -1.65 18.97
C MET A 45 -5.98 -1.29 20.05
N GLY A 46 -7.26 -1.37 19.69
CA GLY A 46 -8.36 -1.03 20.60
C GLY A 46 -8.72 0.46 20.64
N MET A 47 -7.93 1.36 20.03
CA MET A 47 -8.30 2.77 19.95
C MET A 47 -9.60 2.99 19.16
N LEU A 48 -10.40 3.99 19.57
CA LEU A 48 -11.66 4.32 18.91
C LEU A 48 -11.43 4.96 17.53
N LYS A 49 -11.96 4.31 16.50
CA LYS A 49 -12.17 4.87 15.16
C LYS A 49 -13.45 5.69 15.18
N LYS A 50 -13.31 7.00 15.02
CA LYS A 50 -14.42 7.94 15.05
C LYS A 50 -15.28 7.79 13.79
N ARG A 51 -16.55 8.19 13.91
CA ARG A 51 -17.44 8.30 12.75
C ARG A 51 -16.97 9.46 11.89
N VAL A 52 -16.73 9.20 10.62
CA VAL A 52 -16.42 10.23 9.62
C VAL A 52 -17.70 11.01 9.31
N VAL A 53 -17.63 12.34 9.35
CA VAL A 53 -18.73 13.24 9.00
C VAL A 53 -18.47 13.94 7.66
N PRO A 54 -19.49 14.55 7.01
CA PRO A 54 -19.30 15.30 5.76
C PRO A 54 -18.17 16.33 5.83
N GLU A 55 -18.02 17.00 6.97
CA GLU A 55 -17.01 18.02 7.20
C GLU A 55 -15.57 17.48 7.28
N ASP A 56 -15.38 16.16 7.31
CA ASP A 56 -14.06 15.51 7.21
C ASP A 56 -13.70 15.15 5.76
N ILE A 57 -14.69 15.10 4.87
CA ILE A 57 -14.59 14.50 3.54
C ILE A 57 -14.27 15.56 2.50
N ILE A 58 -13.26 15.24 1.70
CA ILE A 58 -12.84 16.01 0.54
C ILE A 58 -13.29 15.29 -0.72
N ILE A 59 -14.07 15.97 -1.55
CA ILE A 59 -14.55 15.45 -2.83
C ILE A 59 -13.58 15.88 -3.94
N ASN A 60 -13.22 14.95 -4.83
CA ASN A 60 -12.49 15.25 -6.05
C ASN A 60 -13.33 14.86 -7.27
N CYS A 61 -13.54 15.83 -8.16
CA CYS A 61 -14.35 15.67 -9.37
C CYS A 61 -13.88 16.63 -10.47
N SER A 62 -14.36 16.51 -11.69
CA SER A 62 -14.01 17.46 -12.76
C SER A 62 -14.71 18.80 -12.57
N LYS A 63 -14.11 19.90 -13.05
CA LYS A 63 -14.66 21.28 -12.89
C LYS A 63 -16.03 21.46 -13.55
N ASP A 64 -16.26 20.73 -14.62
CA ASP A 64 -17.48 20.69 -15.44
C ASP A 64 -18.49 19.63 -14.96
N SER A 65 -18.15 18.83 -13.95
CA SER A 65 -19.03 17.79 -13.43
C SER A 65 -20.00 18.35 -12.37
N LYS A 66 -21.13 17.66 -12.20
CA LYS A 66 -22.06 17.95 -11.11
C LYS A 66 -21.45 17.48 -9.78
N VAL A 67 -21.07 18.44 -8.94
CA VAL A 67 -20.57 18.17 -7.59
C VAL A 67 -21.65 17.43 -6.77
N PRO A 68 -21.32 16.31 -6.10
CA PRO A 68 -22.26 15.62 -5.24
C PRO A 68 -22.68 16.53 -4.08
N LYS A 69 -23.97 16.55 -3.76
CA LYS A 69 -24.49 17.34 -2.64
C LYS A 69 -24.15 16.64 -1.32
N ALA A 70 -23.73 17.42 -0.33
CA ALA A 70 -23.60 16.93 1.05
C ALA A 70 -24.99 16.60 1.62
N PRO A 71 -25.07 15.74 2.66
CA PRO A 71 -26.32 15.52 3.40
C PRO A 71 -26.97 16.83 3.86
N GLU A 72 -28.27 16.80 4.09
CA GLU A 72 -29.04 18.00 4.47
C GLU A 72 -28.46 18.68 5.71
N GLY A 73 -28.30 20.01 5.64
CA GLY A 73 -27.73 20.83 6.71
C GLY A 73 -26.22 20.68 6.91
N ARG A 74 -25.52 19.91 6.06
CA ARG A 74 -24.07 19.64 6.17
C ARG A 74 -23.32 20.19 4.96
N ARG A 75 -21.99 20.24 5.08
CA ARG A 75 -21.09 20.58 3.97
C ARG A 75 -19.92 19.61 3.88
N TRP A 76 -19.38 19.46 2.67
CA TRP A 76 -18.09 18.82 2.49
C TRP A 76 -16.98 19.68 3.10
N ARG A 77 -15.88 19.05 3.51
CA ARG A 77 -14.67 19.75 3.96
C ARG A 77 -14.13 20.65 2.86
N GLU A 78 -14.05 20.09 1.66
CA GLU A 78 -13.45 20.71 0.49
C GLU A 78 -13.99 20.00 -0.76
N VAL A 79 -14.14 20.74 -1.86
CA VAL A 79 -14.34 20.18 -3.19
C VAL A 79 -13.17 20.64 -4.05
N ARG A 80 -12.45 19.69 -4.64
CA ARG A 80 -11.29 19.94 -5.49
C ARG A 80 -11.42 19.29 -6.86
N HIS A 81 -10.54 19.72 -7.75
CA HIS A 81 -10.50 19.31 -9.14
C HIS A 81 -9.07 18.98 -9.56
N ASP A 82 -8.48 17.98 -8.90
CA ASP A 82 -7.12 17.51 -9.16
C ASP A 82 -7.13 16.32 -10.12
N GLN A 83 -6.60 16.55 -11.32
CA GLN A 83 -6.52 15.55 -12.40
C GLN A 83 -5.28 14.64 -12.27
N ASN A 84 -4.36 14.93 -11.35
CA ASN A 84 -3.16 14.12 -11.14
C ASN A 84 -3.38 12.93 -10.20
N VAL A 85 -4.57 12.84 -9.60
CA VAL A 85 -4.92 11.79 -8.64
C VAL A 85 -6.09 10.95 -9.15
N THR A 86 -6.19 9.72 -8.64
CA THR A 86 -7.20 8.75 -9.09
C THR A 86 -8.32 8.49 -8.09
N TRP A 87 -8.36 9.24 -6.98
CA TRP A 87 -9.38 9.09 -5.94
C TRP A 87 -10.53 10.07 -6.15
N LEU A 88 -11.73 9.65 -5.74
CA LEU A 88 -12.98 10.39 -5.89
C LEU A 88 -13.38 11.14 -4.62
N ALA A 89 -13.07 10.56 -3.46
CA ALA A 89 -13.21 11.21 -2.18
C ALA A 89 -12.07 10.78 -1.25
N SER A 90 -11.72 11.62 -0.28
CA SER A 90 -10.72 11.31 0.73
C SER A 90 -11.06 11.91 2.09
N TRP A 91 -10.52 11.33 3.15
CA TRP A 91 -10.58 11.87 4.50
C TRP A 91 -9.37 11.38 5.30
N THR A 92 -9.04 12.09 6.39
CA THR A 92 -7.98 11.67 7.31
C THR A 92 -8.59 10.85 8.45
N GLU A 93 -8.13 9.61 8.66
CA GLU A 93 -8.59 8.81 9.80
C GLU A 93 -7.86 9.19 11.10
N ASN A 94 -8.54 9.04 12.24
CA ASN A 94 -8.11 9.66 13.49
C ASN A 94 -7.08 8.88 14.32
N VAL A 95 -6.79 7.62 14.00
CA VAL A 95 -5.95 6.74 14.81
C VAL A 95 -4.48 6.87 14.41
N GLN A 96 -4.18 6.81 13.11
CA GLN A 96 -2.83 6.96 12.58
C GLN A 96 -2.65 8.24 11.75
N GLY A 97 -3.69 9.07 11.60
CA GLY A 97 -3.62 10.28 10.78
C GLY A 97 -3.48 9.99 9.28
N GLN A 98 -3.75 8.75 8.84
CA GLN A 98 -3.58 8.37 7.44
C GLN A 98 -4.75 8.86 6.58
N VAL A 99 -4.45 9.21 5.33
CA VAL A 99 -5.50 9.55 4.37
C VAL A 99 -6.11 8.26 3.82
N LYS A 100 -7.44 8.16 3.89
CA LYS A 100 -8.25 7.13 3.26
C LYS A 100 -8.90 7.68 2.00
N TYR A 101 -9.17 6.80 1.04
CA TYR A 101 -9.65 7.17 -0.28
C TYR A 101 -10.81 6.29 -0.72
N ILE A 102 -11.77 6.88 -1.42
CA ILE A 102 -12.70 6.17 -2.31
C ILE A 102 -12.06 6.14 -3.69
N MET A 103 -11.88 4.94 -4.25
CA MET A 103 -11.27 4.74 -5.56
C MET A 103 -12.13 3.86 -6.46
N LEU A 104 -11.83 3.89 -7.76
CA LEU A 104 -12.40 2.98 -8.74
C LEU A 104 -12.13 1.51 -8.38
N ASN A 105 -13.05 0.64 -8.80
CA ASN A 105 -12.93 -0.80 -8.65
C ASN A 105 -11.73 -1.34 -9.44
N PRO A 106 -11.07 -2.43 -9.00
CA PRO A 106 -10.00 -3.07 -9.77
C PRO A 106 -10.36 -3.43 -11.22
N SER A 107 -11.65 -3.68 -11.51
CA SER A 107 -12.12 -3.97 -12.88
C SER A 107 -12.19 -2.74 -13.79
N SER A 108 -11.95 -1.53 -13.28
CA SER A 108 -11.98 -0.30 -14.07
C SER A 108 -10.81 -0.23 -15.05
N LYS A 109 -11.01 0.47 -16.17
CA LYS A 109 -9.97 0.63 -17.20
C LYS A 109 -8.67 1.19 -16.61
N LEU A 110 -8.77 2.27 -15.82
CA LEU A 110 -7.61 2.93 -15.21
C LEU A 110 -6.81 2.00 -14.29
N LYS A 111 -7.49 1.21 -13.45
CA LYS A 111 -6.81 0.24 -12.57
C LYS A 111 -6.22 -0.92 -13.36
N GLY A 112 -6.93 -1.40 -14.39
CA GLY A 112 -6.45 -2.44 -15.30
C GLY A 112 -5.19 -2.02 -16.06
N GLU A 113 -5.14 -0.80 -16.61
CA GLU A 113 -3.97 -0.28 -17.31
C GLU A 113 -2.75 -0.19 -16.40
N LYS A 114 -2.93 0.29 -15.16
CA LYS A 114 -1.85 0.34 -14.16
C LYS A 114 -1.35 -1.06 -13.78
N ASP A 115 -2.27 -2.02 -13.63
CA ASP A 115 -1.91 -3.40 -13.31
C ASP A 115 -1.19 -4.09 -14.47
N TRP A 116 -1.61 -3.82 -15.71
CA TRP A 116 -0.91 -4.26 -16.90
C TRP A 116 0.50 -3.66 -17.00
N GLN A 117 0.64 -2.34 -16.79
CA GLN A 117 1.95 -1.67 -16.75
C GLN A 117 2.87 -2.26 -15.67
N LYS A 118 2.34 -2.60 -14.48
CA LYS A 118 3.07 -3.28 -13.41
C LYS A 118 3.69 -4.58 -13.90
N TYR A 119 2.95 -5.41 -14.63
CA TYR A 119 3.49 -6.65 -15.20
C TYR A 119 4.47 -6.40 -16.35
N GLU A 120 4.25 -5.39 -17.19
CA GLU A 120 5.21 -5.04 -18.24
C GLU A 120 6.56 -4.58 -17.67
N ILE A 121 6.57 -3.86 -16.54
CA ILE A 121 7.80 -3.53 -15.81
C ILE A 121 8.51 -4.81 -15.34
N ALA A 122 7.78 -5.76 -14.76
CA ALA A 122 8.36 -7.04 -14.34
C ALA A 122 8.93 -7.83 -15.54
N ARG A 123 8.24 -7.83 -16.69
CA ARG A 123 8.74 -8.47 -17.92
C ARG A 123 10.00 -7.78 -18.47
N LYS A 124 10.09 -6.46 -18.38
CA LYS A 124 11.32 -5.71 -18.71
C LYS A 124 12.46 -6.10 -17.78
N LEU A 125 12.22 -6.17 -16.47
CA LEU A 125 13.21 -6.61 -15.49
C LEU A 125 13.70 -8.03 -15.79
N ALA A 126 12.81 -8.95 -16.17
CA ALA A 126 13.17 -10.32 -16.51
C ALA A 126 14.21 -10.40 -17.66
N LYS A 127 14.19 -9.45 -18.60
CA LYS A 127 15.16 -9.39 -19.71
C LYS A 127 16.55 -8.94 -19.25
N SER A 128 16.64 -8.13 -18.20
CA SER A 128 17.90 -7.56 -17.69
C SER A 128 18.39 -8.18 -16.38
N ILE A 129 17.65 -9.13 -15.80
CA ILE A 129 17.91 -9.66 -14.45
C ILE A 129 19.30 -10.27 -14.32
N ASN A 130 19.79 -10.97 -15.34
CA ASN A 130 21.12 -11.61 -15.28
C ASN A 130 22.25 -10.57 -15.21
N LYS A 131 22.12 -9.45 -15.93
CA LYS A 131 23.07 -8.33 -15.85
C LYS A 131 23.07 -7.72 -14.45
N ILE A 132 21.89 -7.43 -13.89
CA ILE A 132 21.76 -6.89 -12.52
C ILE A 132 22.38 -7.84 -11.49
N ARG A 133 22.19 -9.15 -11.66
CA ARG A 133 22.78 -10.18 -10.79
C ARG A 133 24.29 -10.25 -10.87
N GLN A 134 24.86 -10.00 -12.04
CA GLN A 134 26.30 -9.90 -12.19
C GLN A 134 26.81 -8.64 -11.47
N GLU A 135 26.19 -7.49 -11.72
CA GLU A 135 26.59 -6.20 -11.12
C GLU A 135 26.57 -6.25 -9.59
N TYR A 136 25.48 -6.74 -8.96
CA TYR A 136 25.47 -6.79 -7.50
C TYR A 136 26.47 -7.79 -6.92
N ARG A 137 26.88 -8.84 -7.66
CA ARG A 137 27.91 -9.79 -7.20
C ARG A 137 29.30 -9.20 -7.27
N GLU A 138 29.57 -8.38 -8.28
CA GLU A 138 30.80 -7.61 -8.38
C GLU A 138 30.88 -6.58 -7.24
N ASP A 139 29.76 -5.90 -6.95
CA ASP A 139 29.64 -4.92 -5.86
C ASP A 139 29.92 -5.49 -4.46
N TRP A 140 29.81 -6.81 -4.23
CA TRP A 140 30.18 -7.43 -2.95
C TRP A 140 31.64 -7.21 -2.57
N LYS A 141 32.51 -6.98 -3.56
CA LYS A 141 33.94 -6.74 -3.37
C LYS A 141 34.31 -5.25 -3.36
N SER A 142 33.32 -4.36 -3.43
CA SER A 142 33.55 -2.92 -3.41
C SER A 142 34.25 -2.47 -2.12
N LYS A 143 35.13 -1.47 -2.23
CA LYS A 143 35.80 -0.85 -1.08
C LYS A 143 34.80 -0.06 -0.22
N GLU A 144 33.71 0.43 -0.82
CA GLU A 144 32.69 1.21 -0.13
C GLU A 144 31.66 0.31 0.57
N MET A 145 31.48 0.51 1.88
CA MET A 145 30.52 -0.28 2.68
C MET A 145 29.08 -0.09 2.18
N ARG A 146 28.68 1.13 1.84
CA ARG A 146 27.33 1.43 1.32
C ARG A 146 27.00 0.62 0.06
N ILE A 147 27.97 0.44 -0.84
CA ILE A 147 27.79 -0.34 -2.06
C ILE A 147 27.60 -1.82 -1.71
N ARG A 148 28.44 -2.37 -0.82
CA ARG A 148 28.31 -3.75 -0.33
C ARG A 148 26.97 -4.01 0.36
N GLN A 149 26.54 -3.13 1.25
CA GLN A 149 25.24 -3.23 1.92
C GLN A 149 24.08 -3.24 0.93
N ARG A 150 24.05 -2.30 -0.03
CA ARG A 150 23.05 -2.26 -1.11
C ARG A 150 23.02 -3.56 -1.90
N ALA A 151 24.19 -4.08 -2.27
CA ALA A 151 24.30 -5.29 -3.09
C ALA A 151 23.83 -6.55 -2.35
N VAL A 152 24.12 -6.68 -1.05
CA VAL A 152 23.60 -7.77 -0.21
C VAL A 152 22.09 -7.66 -0.01
N ALA A 153 21.58 -6.44 0.23
CA ALA A 153 20.13 -6.23 0.34
C ALA A 153 19.41 -6.58 -0.97
N LEU A 154 19.95 -6.16 -2.13
CA LEU A 154 19.39 -6.50 -3.43
C LEU A 154 19.41 -8.02 -3.68
N TYR A 155 20.47 -8.71 -3.25
CA TYR A 155 20.55 -10.17 -3.30
C TYR A 155 19.45 -10.84 -2.45
N PHE A 156 19.19 -10.37 -1.23
CA PHE A 156 18.11 -10.90 -0.40
C PHE A 156 16.73 -10.65 -1.00
N ILE A 157 16.49 -9.47 -1.58
CA ILE A 157 15.23 -9.19 -2.29
C ILE A 157 15.07 -10.12 -3.51
N ASP A 158 16.11 -10.30 -4.33
CA ASP A 158 16.08 -11.17 -5.53
C ASP A 158 15.89 -12.66 -5.17
N LYS A 159 16.60 -13.17 -4.16
CA LYS A 159 16.64 -14.62 -3.86
C LYS A 159 15.62 -15.08 -2.84
N LEU A 160 15.31 -14.24 -1.86
CA LEU A 160 14.41 -14.58 -0.76
C LEU A 160 13.06 -13.88 -0.88
N ALA A 161 12.87 -13.04 -1.90
CA ALA A 161 11.67 -12.25 -2.13
C ALA A 161 11.26 -11.41 -0.91
N LEU A 162 12.25 -10.87 -0.17
CA LEU A 162 11.96 -9.97 0.94
C LEU A 162 11.36 -8.65 0.42
N ARG A 163 10.40 -8.09 1.17
CA ARG A 163 9.95 -6.71 0.93
C ARG A 163 11.09 -5.75 1.23
N ALA A 164 11.09 -4.58 0.57
CA ALA A 164 12.13 -3.56 0.74
C ALA A 164 12.37 -3.18 2.20
N GLY A 165 11.31 -2.99 3.01
CA GLY A 165 11.43 -2.65 4.43
C GLY A 165 11.70 -1.17 4.65
N ASN A 166 10.64 -0.37 4.65
CA ASN A 166 10.73 1.04 5.02
C ASN A 166 10.90 1.18 6.54
N GLU A 167 11.52 2.28 6.95
CA GLU A 167 11.53 2.71 8.35
C GLU A 167 10.10 3.00 8.82
N LYS A 168 9.86 2.75 10.11
CA LYS A 168 8.56 2.92 10.75
C LYS A 168 8.71 3.80 11.97
N ASP A 169 7.65 4.56 12.25
CA ASP A 169 7.52 5.32 13.48
C ASP A 169 7.19 4.41 14.67
N GLU A 170 7.47 4.89 15.89
CA GLU A 170 7.24 4.16 17.15
C GLU A 170 5.76 3.79 17.40
N ASP A 171 4.83 4.42 16.68
CA ASP A 171 3.39 4.21 16.82
C ASP A 171 2.82 3.11 15.90
N GLN A 172 3.69 2.40 15.19
CA GLN A 172 3.38 1.30 14.28
C GLN A 172 3.84 -0.04 14.85
N ALA A 173 3.24 -1.14 14.38
CA ALA A 173 3.71 -2.47 14.76
C ALA A 173 5.16 -2.70 14.28
N ASP A 174 6.02 -3.24 15.16
CA ASP A 174 7.41 -3.58 14.83
C ASP A 174 7.45 -4.75 13.86
N THR A 175 7.60 -4.42 12.57
CA THR A 175 7.82 -5.42 11.53
C THR A 175 8.88 -4.89 10.59
N VAL A 176 9.77 -5.76 10.15
CA VAL A 176 10.92 -5.37 9.33
C VAL A 176 10.85 -5.95 7.91
N GLY A 177 11.52 -5.30 6.97
CA GLY A 177 11.84 -5.85 5.66
C GLY A 177 13.34 -5.81 5.43
N CYS A 178 13.79 -6.08 4.20
CA CYS A 178 15.21 -6.27 3.89
C CYS A 178 16.12 -5.15 4.38
N CYS A 179 15.75 -3.89 4.15
CA CYS A 179 16.55 -2.71 4.49
C CYS A 179 16.41 -2.27 5.95
N SER A 180 15.43 -2.81 6.69
CA SER A 180 15.21 -2.54 8.11
C SER A 180 15.53 -3.74 9.00
N LEU A 181 16.20 -4.78 8.47
CA LEU A 181 16.71 -5.89 9.26
C LEU A 181 17.71 -5.38 10.31
N ARG A 182 17.58 -5.91 11.53
CA ARG A 182 18.47 -5.69 12.66
C ARG A 182 19.33 -6.94 12.87
N VAL A 183 20.43 -6.78 13.61
CA VAL A 183 21.38 -7.88 13.87
C VAL A 183 20.70 -9.08 14.53
N GLU A 184 19.74 -8.84 15.43
CA GLU A 184 18.98 -9.90 16.12
C GLU A 184 18.15 -10.81 15.20
N HIS A 185 17.84 -10.36 13.98
CA HIS A 185 17.04 -11.12 13.01
C HIS A 185 17.86 -12.12 12.20
N ILE A 186 19.20 -12.08 12.28
CA ILE A 186 20.08 -12.87 11.43
C ILE A 186 21.09 -13.63 12.27
N SER A 187 21.14 -14.95 12.12
CA SER A 187 22.25 -15.76 12.60
C SER A 187 23.01 -16.37 11.43
N LEU A 188 24.34 -16.38 11.56
CA LEU A 188 25.24 -17.09 10.66
C LEU A 188 25.61 -18.42 11.31
N LEU A 189 25.16 -19.52 10.72
CA LEU A 189 25.47 -20.86 11.19
C LEU A 189 26.63 -21.42 10.36
N GLU A 190 27.74 -21.73 11.02
CA GLU A 190 28.85 -22.45 10.40
C GLU A 190 28.53 -23.94 10.29
N HIS A 191 28.73 -24.52 9.10
CA HIS A 191 28.67 -25.97 8.94
C HIS A 191 29.98 -26.61 9.46
N LYS A 192 29.88 -27.78 10.09
CA LYS A 192 30.99 -28.49 10.77
C LYS A 192 32.18 -28.90 9.89
N ASP A 193 32.12 -28.67 8.58
CA ASP A 193 33.18 -29.02 7.63
C ASP A 193 33.72 -27.80 6.84
N GLY A 194 33.31 -26.57 7.20
CA GLY A 194 33.87 -25.34 6.64
C GLY A 194 33.43 -24.95 5.21
N GLU A 195 32.56 -25.74 4.56
CA GLU A 195 32.22 -25.54 3.15
C GLU A 195 31.17 -24.45 2.88
N TYR A 196 30.30 -24.11 3.85
CA TYR A 196 29.35 -23.00 3.70
C TYR A 196 28.81 -22.45 5.03
N THR A 197 28.53 -21.15 5.04
CA THR A 197 27.77 -20.47 6.10
C THR A 197 26.28 -20.45 5.71
N ARG A 198 25.40 -20.99 6.57
CA ARG A 198 23.95 -20.87 6.38
C ARG A 198 23.45 -19.60 7.06
N LEU A 199 22.76 -18.76 6.30
CA LEU A 199 22.05 -17.61 6.83
C LEU A 199 20.66 -18.06 7.32
N CYS A 200 20.40 -17.85 8.60
CA CYS A 200 19.10 -18.07 9.21
C CYS A 200 18.44 -16.72 9.50
N LEU A 201 17.28 -16.50 8.89
CA LEU A 201 16.39 -15.39 9.25
C LEU A 201 15.47 -15.87 10.36
N HIS A 202 15.63 -15.27 11.53
CA HIS A 202 14.77 -15.48 12.68
C HIS A 202 13.71 -14.40 12.65
N ASP A 203 12.50 -14.76 13.07
CA ASP A 203 11.36 -13.87 13.29
C ASP A 203 10.25 -13.90 12.20
N HIS A 204 9.03 -14.11 12.70
CA HIS A 204 7.75 -14.01 12.01
C HIS A 204 7.36 -12.58 11.64
N THR A 205 8.02 -11.56 12.19
CA THR A 205 7.83 -10.15 11.83
C THR A 205 8.51 -9.75 10.51
N ILE A 206 9.38 -10.61 9.95
CA ILE A 206 10.06 -10.35 8.67
C ILE A 206 9.07 -10.46 7.51
N LEU A 207 8.93 -9.36 6.79
CA LEU A 207 8.03 -9.24 5.64
C LEU A 207 8.64 -9.87 4.38
N LYS A 208 8.12 -11.04 4.01
CA LYS A 208 8.27 -11.66 2.68
C LYS A 208 7.11 -11.26 1.77
#